data_AF-A0A4P7PKA4-F1
#
_entry.id   AF-A0A4P7PKA4-F1
#
_cell.length_a   1.000
_cell.length_b   1.000
_cell.length_c   1.000
_cell.angle_alpha   90.00
_cell.angle_beta   90.00
_cell.angle_gamma   90.00
#
_symmetry.space_group_name_H-M   'P 1'
#
loop_
_entity.id
_entity.type
_entity.pdbx_description
1 polymer ?
#
loop_
_entity_poly.entity_id
_entity_poly.type
_entity_poly.pdbx_seq_one_letter_code
_entity_poly.pdbx_strand_id
1 'polypeptide(L)'
;MLDRISLDDDQLIFDTESLDIKDAHEFLKTYGCHSPDNLDLIGHELFLLKPSAWDEGYVPFFANAEAMWHALRTRSAKPGHVQIIGMNEDQHASVSRLLDLYFLVRETLKTLCHSEGDDSQILKYIFFSSKESLLTKLEVSYLMACDELMAIKVDEKGMKHAQTMHAAVMADEDVHCEERRHVMRETLTEFLKDEKDYNIRMIMVSISTFYKKYNERYKVYVSKFSVNKILTEIESDCVSFLGKVQEAIMAQQTKAFAVPGGIVAAGAILKPATTAWDYLVILVGLIISTWMITSLNNNVISHINLLAEEFERSTKKYDDIVVGVEEIQEKIEDSRIKLSTSSKSANSKLNGLTRVCWLIFILVSLILLKRFLET
;
A
#
# COMPACT_ATOMS: atom_id res chain seq x y z
N MET A 1 43.87 3.59 28.64
CA MET A 1 44.15 2.21 29.08
C MET A 1 44.14 1.22 27.91
N LEU A 2 43.32 1.42 26.87
CA LEU A 2 43.33 0.59 25.66
C LEU A 2 44.72 0.48 25.00
N ASP A 3 45.52 1.55 25.00
CA ASP A 3 46.87 1.57 24.40
C ASP A 3 47.88 0.64 25.11
N ARG A 4 47.50 0.07 26.25
CA ARG A 4 48.31 -0.88 27.03
C ARG A 4 47.97 -2.34 26.72
N ILE A 5 47.03 -2.58 25.81
CA ILE A 5 46.71 -3.92 25.33
C ILE A 5 47.51 -4.18 24.07
N SER A 6 48.35 -5.20 24.09
CA SER A 6 49.16 -5.65 22.97
C SER A 6 48.85 -7.11 22.64
N LEU A 7 49.23 -7.51 21.43
CA LEU A 7 49.27 -8.90 21.03
C LEU A 7 50.74 -9.34 21.01
N ASP A 8 51.09 -10.34 21.82
CA ASP A 8 52.42 -10.95 21.85
C ASP A 8 52.29 -12.48 21.76
N ASP A 9 52.98 -13.11 20.80
CA ASP A 9 52.94 -14.56 20.53
C ASP A 9 51.52 -15.19 20.59
N ASP A 10 50.57 -14.59 19.86
CA ASP A 10 49.13 -14.98 19.82
C ASP A 10 48.40 -14.85 21.17
N GLN A 11 48.96 -14.14 22.14
CA GLN A 11 48.34 -13.81 23.41
C GLN A 11 47.95 -12.34 23.49
N LEU A 12 46.71 -12.06 23.93
CA LEU A 12 46.28 -10.71 24.26
C LEU A 12 46.74 -10.39 25.69
N ILE A 13 47.64 -9.43 25.80
CA ILE A 13 48.26 -9.02 27.06
C ILE A 13 47.81 -7.61 27.38
N PHE A 14 47.35 -7.40 28.61
CA PHE A 14 47.16 -6.07 29.18
C PHE A 14 48.30 -5.77 30.15
N ASP A 15 49.13 -4.80 29.78
CA ASP A 15 50.19 -4.33 30.65
C ASP A 15 49.61 -3.46 31.77
N THR A 16 49.86 -3.90 33.00
CA THR A 16 49.40 -3.26 34.24
C THR A 16 50.51 -2.50 34.97
N GLU A 17 51.71 -2.35 34.39
CA GLU A 17 52.82 -1.60 34.99
C GLU A 17 52.34 -0.21 35.46
N SER A 18 52.62 0.19 36.71
CA SER A 18 52.14 1.46 37.30
C SER A 18 50.61 1.66 37.45
N LEU A 19 49.79 0.63 37.27
CA LEU A 19 48.33 0.65 37.46
C LEU A 19 47.91 -0.22 38.65
N ASP A 20 46.90 0.19 39.44
CA ASP A 20 46.31 -0.70 40.44
C ASP A 20 45.54 -1.82 39.71
N ILE A 21 45.72 -3.06 40.14
CA ILE A 21 45.02 -4.24 39.60
C ILE A 21 43.50 -4.05 39.73
N LYS A 22 43.04 -3.33 40.77
CA LYS A 22 41.61 -3.01 40.91
C LYS A 22 41.09 -2.11 39.79
N ASP A 23 41.85 -1.08 39.42
CA ASP A 23 41.48 -0.17 38.34
C ASP A 23 41.52 -0.90 36.99
N ALA A 24 42.50 -1.79 36.81
CA ALA A 24 42.58 -2.70 35.66
C ALA A 24 41.35 -3.63 35.55
N HIS A 25 40.94 -4.24 36.67
CA HIS A 25 39.76 -5.11 36.72
C HIS A 25 38.46 -4.32 36.48
N GLU A 26 38.34 -3.10 37.03
CA GLU A 26 37.19 -2.24 36.80
C GLU A 26 37.10 -1.82 35.32
N PHE A 27 38.23 -1.47 34.71
CA PHE A 27 38.31 -1.20 33.28
C PHE A 27 37.85 -2.42 32.45
N LEU A 28 38.37 -3.62 32.70
CA LEU A 28 37.96 -4.82 31.94
C LEU A 28 36.47 -5.15 32.11
N LYS A 29 35.90 -4.90 33.31
CA LYS A 29 34.46 -5.05 33.55
C LYS A 29 33.62 -4.15 32.65
N THR A 30 34.09 -2.94 32.32
CA THR A 30 33.38 -2.04 31.37
C THR A 30 33.32 -2.57 29.93
N TYR A 31 34.12 -3.60 29.60
CA TYR A 31 34.15 -4.24 28.28
C TYR A 31 33.60 -5.67 28.30
N GLY A 32 32.91 -6.09 29.38
CA GLY A 32 32.24 -7.39 29.46
C GLY A 32 33.06 -8.52 30.09
N CYS A 33 34.08 -8.19 30.89
CA CYS A 33 34.77 -9.17 31.73
C CYS A 33 34.03 -9.35 33.08
N HIS A 34 33.28 -10.44 33.26
CA HIS A 34 32.56 -10.68 34.51
C HIS A 34 33.43 -11.27 35.63
N SER A 35 34.55 -11.92 35.30
CA SER A 35 35.45 -12.53 36.27
C SER A 35 36.92 -12.24 35.95
N PRO A 36 37.37 -10.99 36.13
CA PRO A 36 38.75 -10.61 35.85
C PRO A 36 39.76 -11.32 36.75
N ASP A 37 39.35 -11.75 37.94
CA ASP A 37 40.19 -12.52 38.87
C ASP A 37 40.59 -13.90 38.34
N ASN A 38 39.88 -14.41 37.32
CA ASN A 38 40.22 -15.67 36.66
C ASN A 38 41.29 -15.51 35.59
N LEU A 39 41.66 -14.28 35.22
CA LEU A 39 42.70 -14.01 34.23
C LEU A 39 44.08 -14.30 34.84
N ASP A 40 44.97 -14.87 34.04
CA ASP A 40 46.28 -15.24 34.53
C ASP A 40 47.17 -13.97 34.57
N LEU A 41 47.77 -13.68 35.72
CA LEU A 41 48.68 -12.56 35.94
C LEU A 41 50.11 -13.10 36.09
N ILE A 42 51.00 -12.75 35.18
CA ILE A 42 52.42 -13.10 35.27
C ILE A 42 53.23 -11.80 35.31
N GLY A 43 53.78 -11.49 36.49
CA GLY A 43 54.47 -10.21 36.70
C GLY A 43 53.50 -9.03 36.62
N HIS A 44 53.63 -8.21 35.57
CA HIS A 44 52.77 -7.05 35.30
C HIS A 44 51.83 -7.27 34.09
N GLU A 45 51.82 -8.47 33.52
CA GLU A 45 51.09 -8.80 32.31
C GLU A 45 49.86 -9.65 32.63
N LEU A 46 48.69 -9.16 32.24
CA LEU A 46 47.41 -9.85 32.42
C LEU A 46 46.96 -10.48 31.10
N PHE A 47 46.75 -11.79 31.08
CA PHE A 47 46.40 -12.53 29.87
C PHE A 47 44.89 -12.58 29.64
N LEU A 48 44.41 -11.96 28.56
CA LEU A 48 42.99 -11.70 28.31
C LEU A 48 42.24 -12.81 27.56
N LEU A 49 42.94 -13.81 26.98
CA LEU A 49 42.33 -14.79 26.07
C LEU A 49 41.46 -15.86 26.75
N LYS A 50 41.36 -15.89 28.08
CA LYS A 50 40.65 -16.92 28.82
C LYS A 50 39.13 -16.74 28.69
N PRO A 51 38.40 -17.58 27.91
CA PRO A 51 36.99 -17.30 27.60
C PRO A 51 36.10 -17.31 28.84
N SER A 52 36.45 -18.12 29.85
CA SER A 52 35.68 -18.22 31.10
C SER A 52 35.62 -16.92 31.92
N ALA A 53 36.42 -15.91 31.60
CA ALA A 53 36.39 -14.61 32.28
C ALA A 53 35.44 -13.60 31.60
N TRP A 54 34.92 -13.92 30.41
CA TRP A 54 34.17 -13.00 29.55
C TRP A 54 32.73 -13.43 29.34
N ASP A 55 31.86 -12.44 29.18
CA ASP A 55 30.45 -12.68 28.90
C ASP A 55 30.28 -13.49 27.60
N GLU A 56 29.49 -14.57 27.69
CA GLU A 56 29.29 -15.54 26.60
C GLU A 56 30.60 -16.14 26.03
N GLY A 57 31.71 -16.08 26.78
CA GLY A 57 33.02 -16.52 26.30
C GLY A 57 33.62 -15.62 25.21
N TYR A 58 33.13 -14.40 25.04
CA TYR A 58 33.53 -13.50 23.96
C TYR A 58 34.57 -12.48 24.41
N VAL A 59 35.77 -12.57 23.85
CA VAL A 59 36.84 -11.59 24.05
C VAL A 59 36.66 -10.44 23.04
N PRO A 60 36.52 -9.17 23.48
CA PRO A 60 36.17 -8.05 22.60
C PRO A 60 37.38 -7.39 21.91
N PHE A 61 38.60 -7.90 22.10
CA PHE A 61 39.83 -7.30 21.57
C PHE A 61 40.39 -8.08 20.39
N PHE A 62 40.76 -7.36 19.33
CA PHE A 62 41.25 -7.94 18.08
C PHE A 62 42.53 -7.24 17.63
N ALA A 63 43.48 -8.02 17.12
CA ALA A 63 44.75 -7.50 16.62
C ALA A 63 44.60 -6.63 15.36
N ASN A 64 43.64 -6.97 14.50
CA ASN A 64 43.36 -6.25 13.26
C ASN A 64 41.90 -6.47 12.82
N ALA A 65 41.47 -5.73 11.79
CA ALA A 65 40.12 -5.80 11.26
C ALA A 65 39.77 -7.19 10.67
N GLU A 66 40.74 -7.90 10.10
CA GLU A 66 40.53 -9.23 9.52
C GLU A 66 40.17 -10.26 10.59
N ALA A 67 40.94 -10.28 11.69
CA ALA A 67 40.68 -11.14 12.85
C ALA A 67 39.32 -10.85 13.48
N MET A 68 38.97 -9.56 13.61
CA MET A 68 37.64 -9.14 14.06
C MET A 68 36.55 -9.69 13.13
N TRP A 69 36.68 -9.47 11.82
CA TRP A 69 35.65 -9.85 10.88
C TRP A 69 35.45 -11.38 10.80
N HIS A 70 36.53 -12.15 10.85
CA HIS A 70 36.46 -13.61 10.94
C HIS A 70 35.66 -14.11 12.15
N ALA A 71 35.80 -13.46 13.30
CA ALA A 71 35.08 -13.81 14.51
C ALA A 71 33.61 -13.35 14.49
N LEU A 72 33.32 -12.19 13.88
CA LEU A 72 31.99 -11.59 13.93
C LEU A 72 31.03 -12.08 12.85
N ARG A 73 31.52 -12.40 11.63
CA ARG A 73 30.68 -12.68 10.46
C ARG A 73 29.73 -13.89 10.60
N THR A 74 30.01 -14.80 11.53
CA THR A 74 29.19 -16.00 11.77
C THR A 74 28.25 -15.86 12.97
N ARG A 75 28.44 -14.85 13.84
CA ARG A 75 27.61 -14.65 15.03
C ARG A 75 26.19 -14.29 14.65
N SER A 76 25.20 -14.70 15.45
CA SER A 76 23.79 -14.36 15.24
C SER A 76 23.47 -12.89 15.54
N ALA A 77 24.12 -12.31 16.55
CA ALA A 77 23.89 -10.95 17.01
C ALA A 77 25.20 -10.16 17.16
N LYS A 78 25.10 -8.82 17.12
CA LYS A 78 26.22 -7.90 17.35
C LYS A 78 26.67 -7.99 18.81
N PRO A 79 27.96 -8.22 19.09
CA PRO A 79 28.48 -8.14 20.46
C PRO A 79 28.44 -6.71 21.00
N GLY A 80 28.30 -6.56 22.32
CA GLY A 80 28.21 -5.26 22.98
C GLY A 80 29.49 -4.40 22.84
N HIS A 81 30.65 -5.04 22.80
CA HIS A 81 31.95 -4.37 22.74
C HIS A 81 32.81 -4.97 21.63
N VAL A 82 33.43 -4.13 20.79
CA VAL A 82 34.38 -4.55 19.76
C VAL A 82 35.52 -3.54 19.70
N GLN A 83 36.75 -3.99 19.91
CA GLN A 83 37.94 -3.15 19.95
C GLN A 83 39.02 -3.76 19.06
N ILE A 84 39.50 -2.99 18.09
CA ILE A 84 40.66 -3.33 17.28
C ILE A 84 41.87 -2.54 17.81
N ILE A 85 42.94 -3.24 18.17
CA ILE A 85 44.16 -2.63 18.71
C ILE A 85 44.80 -1.72 17.63
N GLY A 86 45.21 -0.52 18.04
CA GLY A 86 45.91 0.43 17.17
C GLY A 86 45.02 1.29 16.27
N MET A 87 43.69 1.17 16.37
CA MET A 87 42.77 2.10 15.73
C MET A 87 42.53 3.35 16.59
N ASN A 88 42.31 4.49 15.95
CA ASN A 88 41.88 5.71 16.64
C ASN A 88 40.35 5.74 16.85
N GLU A 89 39.87 6.63 17.71
CA GLU A 89 38.43 6.73 18.03
C GLU A 89 37.54 6.90 16.79
N ASP A 90 37.98 7.68 15.79
CA ASP A 90 37.24 7.91 14.54
C ASP A 90 37.14 6.64 13.68
N GLN A 91 38.21 5.84 13.60
CA GLN A 91 38.23 4.55 12.93
C GLN A 91 37.32 3.55 13.64
N HIS A 92 37.36 3.48 14.97
CA HIS A 92 36.46 2.65 15.76
C HIS A 92 34.99 3.02 15.53
N ALA A 93 34.66 4.32 15.53
CA ALA A 93 33.31 4.79 15.26
C ALA A 93 32.85 4.39 13.85
N SER A 94 33.73 4.50 12.86
CA SER A 94 33.47 4.10 11.47
C SER A 94 33.21 2.60 11.33
N VAL A 95 34.05 1.76 11.95
CA VAL A 95 33.89 0.30 11.97
C VAL A 95 32.62 -0.09 12.72
N SER A 96 32.34 0.51 13.88
CA SER A 96 31.12 0.22 14.63
C SER A 96 29.87 0.50 13.79
N ARG A 97 29.84 1.62 13.06
CA ARG A 97 28.72 1.98 12.17
C ARG A 97 28.54 0.97 11.04
N LEU A 98 29.63 0.44 10.47
CA LEU A 98 29.56 -0.63 9.46
C LEU A 98 29.03 -1.94 10.04
N LEU A 99 29.46 -2.30 11.25
CA LEU A 99 28.94 -3.47 11.96
C LEU A 99 27.46 -3.31 12.28
N ASP A 100 27.03 -2.14 12.76
CA ASP A 100 25.62 -1.84 13.00
C ASP A 100 24.78 -2.03 11.74
N LEU A 101 25.24 -1.50 10.61
CA LEU A 101 24.56 -1.69 9.33
C LEU A 101 24.51 -3.17 8.93
N TYR A 102 25.63 -3.90 9.04
CA TYR A 102 25.70 -5.31 8.68
C TYR A 102 24.69 -6.14 9.46
N PHE A 103 24.70 -6.03 10.79
CA PHE A 103 23.79 -6.80 11.65
C PHE A 103 22.34 -6.41 11.42
N LEU A 104 22.06 -5.12 11.22
CA LEU A 104 20.69 -4.63 11.00
C LEU A 104 20.12 -5.09 9.66
N VAL A 105 20.90 -5.05 8.57
CA VAL A 105 20.48 -5.58 7.27
C VAL A 105 20.34 -7.11 7.35
N ARG A 106 21.27 -7.80 8.02
CA ARG A 106 21.23 -9.26 8.17
C ARG A 106 19.98 -9.71 8.92
N GLU A 107 19.64 -9.04 10.02
CA GLU A 107 18.44 -9.33 10.79
C GLU A 107 17.18 -9.03 9.98
N THR A 108 17.15 -7.91 9.24
CA THR A 108 16.04 -7.58 8.34
C THR A 108 15.83 -8.68 7.29
N LEU A 109 16.91 -9.14 6.63
CA LEU A 109 16.83 -10.21 5.65
C LEU A 109 16.43 -11.55 6.26
N LYS A 110 16.91 -11.85 7.47
CA LYS A 110 16.51 -13.04 8.22
C LYS A 110 15.01 -13.06 8.47
N THR A 111 14.42 -11.95 8.91
CA THR A 111 12.96 -11.87 9.14
C THR A 111 12.15 -11.98 7.84
N LEU A 112 12.72 -11.52 6.71
CA LEU A 112 12.05 -11.61 5.41
C LEU A 112 12.19 -12.98 4.74
N CYS A 113 13.22 -13.77 5.08
CA CYS A 113 13.51 -15.02 4.40
C CYS A 113 12.48 -16.10 4.71
N HIS A 114 12.32 -17.04 3.77
CA HIS A 114 11.42 -18.18 3.97
C HIS A 114 12.14 -19.35 4.63
N SER A 115 13.45 -19.49 4.37
CA SER A 115 14.30 -20.46 5.02
C SER A 115 15.75 -19.98 5.06
N GLU A 116 16.47 -20.39 6.10
CA GLU A 116 17.93 -20.30 6.12
C GLU A 116 18.52 -21.44 5.26
N GLY A 117 19.73 -21.25 4.73
CA GLY A 117 20.44 -22.31 4.00
C GLY A 117 20.72 -23.54 4.86
N ASP A 118 20.78 -24.72 4.24
CA ASP A 118 21.09 -25.98 4.92
C ASP A 118 22.62 -26.17 5.15
N ASP A 119 23.01 -27.33 5.68
CA ASP A 119 24.41 -27.69 5.92
C ASP A 119 25.32 -27.65 4.67
N SER A 120 24.73 -27.71 3.47
CA SER A 120 25.44 -27.57 2.19
C SER A 120 25.51 -26.11 1.68
N GLN A 121 24.67 -25.23 2.21
CA GLN A 121 24.50 -23.82 1.83
C GLN A 121 24.64 -22.87 3.03
N ILE A 122 25.70 -23.06 3.83
CA ILE A 122 25.98 -22.25 5.02
C ILE A 122 26.06 -20.76 4.62
N LEU A 123 25.49 -19.90 5.48
CA LEU A 123 25.51 -18.43 5.36
C LEU A 123 24.67 -17.84 4.21
N LYS A 124 23.51 -18.44 3.90
CA LYS A 124 22.56 -17.92 2.91
C LYS A 124 21.13 -17.76 3.45
N TYR A 125 20.41 -16.80 2.91
CA TYR A 125 18.97 -16.63 3.07
C TYR A 125 18.24 -16.98 1.78
N ILE A 126 17.20 -17.81 1.88
CA ILE A 126 16.44 -18.29 0.74
C ILE A 126 15.10 -17.56 0.68
N PHE A 127 14.80 -17.00 -0.49
CA PHE A 127 13.54 -16.35 -0.80
C PHE A 127 12.87 -17.06 -1.96
N PHE A 128 11.57 -17.30 -1.83
CA PHE A 128 10.75 -17.81 -2.91
C PHE A 128 9.90 -16.66 -3.46
N SER A 129 9.87 -16.54 -4.79
CA SER A 129 9.01 -15.61 -5.51
C SER A 129 8.20 -16.39 -6.53
N SER A 130 6.87 -16.38 -6.40
CA SER A 130 5.94 -16.93 -7.37
C SER A 130 5.48 -15.81 -8.31
N LYS A 131 6.23 -15.60 -9.40
CA LYS A 131 5.71 -14.83 -10.53
C LYS A 131 5.26 -15.82 -11.60
N GLU A 132 4.01 -15.69 -12.05
CA GLU A 132 3.50 -16.33 -13.27
C GLU A 132 3.76 -17.86 -13.34
N SER A 133 3.32 -18.61 -12.33
CA SER A 133 3.39 -20.10 -12.26
C SER A 133 4.77 -20.75 -12.15
N LEU A 134 5.87 -19.98 -12.19
CA LEU A 134 7.23 -20.46 -11.93
C LEU A 134 7.71 -20.03 -10.53
N LEU A 135 8.07 -21.01 -9.70
CA LEU A 135 8.69 -20.74 -8.40
C LEU A 135 10.16 -20.37 -8.62
N THR A 136 10.49 -19.09 -8.49
CA THR A 136 11.87 -18.62 -8.54
C THR A 136 12.48 -18.64 -7.14
N LYS A 137 13.61 -19.36 -6.99
CA LYS A 137 14.40 -19.40 -5.76
C LYS A 137 15.52 -18.35 -5.87
N LEU A 138 15.55 -17.42 -4.92
CA LEU A 138 16.61 -16.42 -4.77
C LEU A 138 17.43 -16.78 -3.53
N GLU A 139 18.74 -17.00 -3.70
CA GLU A 139 19.67 -17.32 -2.62
C GLU A 139 20.58 -16.13 -2.34
N VAL A 140 20.36 -15.41 -1.24
CA VAL A 140 21.18 -14.26 -0.87
C VAL A 140 22.24 -14.70 0.13
N SER A 141 23.51 -14.63 -0.27
CA SER A 141 24.65 -14.87 0.62
C SER A 141 24.87 -13.67 1.55
N TYR A 142 25.17 -13.96 2.82
CA TYR A 142 25.65 -12.95 3.77
C TYR A 142 27.12 -13.13 4.16
N LEU A 143 27.86 -13.96 3.41
CA LEU A 143 29.31 -14.06 3.46
C LEU A 143 29.94 -12.89 2.70
N MET A 144 30.90 -12.21 3.33
CA MET A 144 31.64 -11.08 2.76
C MET A 144 33.08 -11.14 3.26
N ALA A 145 34.04 -10.64 2.48
CA ALA A 145 35.42 -10.48 2.92
C ALA A 145 35.60 -9.17 3.73
N CYS A 146 36.69 -9.06 4.51
CA CYS A 146 36.89 -7.89 5.38
C CYS A 146 37.15 -6.61 4.57
N ASP A 147 37.95 -6.72 3.51
CA ASP A 147 38.24 -5.62 2.58
C ASP A 147 36.96 -5.10 1.90
N GLU A 148 36.06 -6.00 1.53
CA GLU A 148 34.76 -5.67 0.97
C GLU A 148 33.87 -4.88 1.94
N LEU A 149 33.86 -5.27 3.23
CA LEU A 149 33.12 -4.58 4.29
C LEU A 149 33.68 -3.17 4.53
N MET A 150 35.00 -3.07 4.66
CA MET A 150 35.69 -1.82 4.95
C MET A 150 35.62 -0.82 3.78
N ALA A 151 35.39 -1.31 2.55
CA ALA A 151 35.18 -0.46 1.38
C ALA A 151 33.78 0.20 1.33
N ILE A 152 32.82 -0.26 2.14
CA ILE A 152 31.46 0.29 2.14
C ILE A 152 31.47 1.68 2.78
N LYS A 153 30.88 2.66 2.09
CA LYS A 153 30.69 4.01 2.61
C LYS A 153 29.22 4.24 2.88
N VAL A 154 28.85 4.40 4.14
CA VAL A 154 27.47 4.70 4.54
C VAL A 154 27.44 6.00 5.32
N ASP A 155 26.60 6.92 4.82
CA ASP A 155 26.29 8.17 5.48
C ASP A 155 25.21 7.99 6.55
N GLU A 156 25.01 9.01 7.40
CA GLU A 156 24.00 8.96 8.45
C GLU A 156 22.59 8.74 7.89
N LYS A 157 22.34 9.26 6.68
CA LYS A 157 21.06 9.07 6.00
C LYS A 157 20.83 7.61 5.61
N GLY A 158 21.84 6.94 5.04
CA GLY A 158 21.80 5.52 4.72
C GLY A 158 21.59 4.66 5.96
N MET A 159 22.23 5.02 7.07
CA MET A 159 22.01 4.33 8.34
C MET A 159 20.57 4.50 8.85
N LYS A 160 20.03 5.72 8.79
CA LYS A 160 18.63 5.99 9.16
C LYS A 160 17.64 5.24 8.26
N HIS A 161 17.92 5.14 6.95
CA HIS A 161 17.11 4.34 6.03
C HIS A 161 17.11 2.86 6.42
N ALA A 162 18.28 2.30 6.75
CA ALA A 162 18.40 0.92 7.21
C ALA A 162 17.53 0.70 8.46
N GLN A 163 17.70 1.54 9.49
CA GLN A 163 16.92 1.48 10.74
C GLN A 163 15.41 1.56 10.49
N THR A 164 14.98 2.44 9.58
CA THR A 164 13.57 2.58 9.22
C THR A 164 13.01 1.31 8.58
N MET A 165 13.77 0.68 7.68
CA MET A 165 13.37 -0.59 7.06
C MET A 165 13.31 -1.73 8.06
N HIS A 166 14.30 -1.82 8.94
CA HIS A 166 14.33 -2.84 10.00
C HIS A 166 13.12 -2.69 10.92
N ALA A 167 12.85 -1.48 11.45
CA ALA A 167 11.68 -1.22 12.28
C ALA A 167 10.36 -1.55 11.56
N ALA A 168 10.27 -1.24 10.27
CA ALA A 168 9.08 -1.53 9.46
C ALA A 168 8.81 -3.05 9.30
N VAL A 169 9.88 -3.86 9.26
CA VAL A 169 9.81 -5.33 9.14
C VAL A 169 9.56 -6.01 10.49
N MET A 170 10.06 -5.44 11.58
CA MET A 170 9.94 -5.98 12.94
C MET A 170 8.64 -5.61 13.66
N ALA A 171 7.88 -4.63 13.15
CA ALA A 171 6.60 -4.25 13.73
C ALA A 171 5.54 -5.34 13.52
N ASP A 172 5.40 -6.27 14.47
CA ASP A 172 4.45 -7.39 14.45
C ASP A 172 3.00 -7.02 14.85
N GLU A 173 2.78 -5.85 15.45
CA GLU A 173 1.45 -5.46 15.99
C GLU A 173 0.54 -4.77 14.95
N ASP A 174 1.07 -4.36 13.80
CA ASP A 174 0.33 -3.61 12.79
C ASP A 174 -0.27 -4.55 11.72
N VAL A 175 -1.52 -4.30 11.34
CA VAL A 175 -2.27 -5.00 10.28
C VAL A 175 -1.52 -5.01 8.95
N HIS A 176 -0.65 -4.02 8.71
CA HIS A 176 0.14 -3.90 7.49
C HIS A 176 1.51 -4.59 7.51
N CYS A 177 1.83 -5.36 8.56
CA CYS A 177 3.15 -5.96 8.75
C CYS A 177 3.51 -6.94 7.61
N GLU A 178 2.60 -7.84 7.27
CA GLU A 178 2.80 -8.85 6.23
C GLU A 178 2.90 -8.22 4.84
N GLU A 179 2.13 -7.16 4.58
CA GLU A 179 2.19 -6.40 3.33
C GLU A 179 3.52 -5.68 3.19
N ARG A 180 4.03 -5.04 4.25
CA ARG A 180 5.36 -4.42 4.24
C ARG A 180 6.45 -5.45 3.94
N ARG A 181 6.38 -6.61 4.59
CA ARG A 181 7.32 -7.73 4.35
C ARG A 181 7.24 -8.24 2.92
N HIS A 182 6.03 -8.40 2.39
CA HIS A 182 5.80 -8.83 1.02
C HIS A 182 6.39 -7.84 0.00
N VAL A 183 6.06 -6.54 0.11
CA VAL A 183 6.59 -5.50 -0.79
C VAL A 183 8.11 -5.40 -0.68
N MET A 184 8.67 -5.55 0.51
CA MET A 184 10.13 -5.56 0.71
C MET A 184 10.78 -6.77 0.01
N ARG A 185 10.20 -7.98 0.12
CA ARG A 185 10.66 -9.18 -0.60
C ARG A 185 10.62 -8.99 -2.11
N GLU A 186 9.52 -8.45 -2.65
CA GLU A 186 9.43 -8.19 -4.09
C GLU A 186 10.45 -7.14 -4.55
N THR A 187 10.69 -6.12 -3.72
CA THR A 187 11.71 -5.10 -3.98
C THR A 187 13.10 -5.74 -3.98
N LEU A 188 13.39 -6.63 -3.03
CA LEU A 188 14.65 -7.38 -2.96
C LEU A 188 14.89 -8.22 -4.22
N THR A 189 13.90 -9.00 -4.64
CA THR A 189 14.00 -9.83 -5.84
C THR A 189 14.24 -9.00 -7.09
N GLU A 190 13.55 -7.86 -7.25
CA GLU A 190 13.80 -6.97 -8.40
C GLU A 190 15.17 -6.28 -8.29
N PHE A 191 15.55 -5.86 -7.08
CA PHE A 191 16.79 -5.14 -6.85
C PHE A 191 18.01 -5.97 -7.21
N LEU A 192 17.93 -7.27 -6.98
CA LEU A 192 19.01 -8.21 -7.23
C LEU A 192 18.93 -8.89 -8.61
N LYS A 193 17.84 -8.73 -9.37
CA LYS A 193 17.55 -9.50 -10.60
C LYS A 193 18.67 -9.49 -11.65
N ASP A 194 19.38 -8.39 -11.80
CA ASP A 194 20.42 -8.21 -12.82
C ASP A 194 21.83 -8.58 -12.32
N GLU A 195 21.95 -8.98 -11.05
CA GLU A 195 23.23 -9.32 -10.43
C GLU A 195 23.58 -10.79 -10.62
N LYS A 196 24.88 -11.07 -10.84
CA LYS A 196 25.37 -12.45 -10.98
C LYS A 196 25.44 -13.19 -9.65
N ASP A 197 25.80 -12.48 -8.59
CA ASP A 197 25.95 -13.02 -7.24
C ASP A 197 25.13 -12.21 -6.25
N TYR A 198 24.09 -12.82 -5.69
CA TYR A 198 23.21 -12.18 -4.72
C TYR A 198 23.90 -12.13 -3.36
N ASN A 199 24.44 -10.96 -3.00
CA ASN A 199 25.17 -10.76 -1.75
C ASN A 199 24.60 -9.59 -0.94
N ILE A 200 24.55 -9.74 0.39
CA ILE A 200 24.16 -8.68 1.33
C ILE A 200 24.95 -7.37 1.12
N ARG A 201 26.21 -7.48 0.66
CA ARG A 201 27.07 -6.34 0.29
C ARG A 201 26.38 -5.38 -0.66
N MET A 202 25.67 -5.89 -1.66
CA MET A 202 25.02 -5.07 -2.68
C MET A 202 23.92 -4.19 -2.08
N ILE A 203 23.21 -4.74 -1.10
CA ILE A 203 22.17 -4.04 -0.36
C ILE A 203 22.80 -2.98 0.55
N MET A 204 23.89 -3.31 1.25
CA MET A 204 24.59 -2.37 2.14
C MET A 204 25.20 -1.18 1.37
N VAL A 205 25.86 -1.42 0.24
CA VAL A 205 26.45 -0.37 -0.61
C VAL A 205 25.38 0.57 -1.16
N SER A 206 24.21 0.03 -1.49
CA SER A 206 23.11 0.77 -2.14
C SER A 206 21.88 0.94 -1.24
N ILE A 207 22.08 0.99 0.08
CA ILE A 207 20.99 0.91 1.06
C ILE A 207 19.94 2.01 0.88
N SER A 208 20.39 3.23 0.55
CA SER A 208 19.52 4.37 0.29
C SER A 208 18.70 4.20 -0.99
N THR A 209 19.28 3.59 -2.03
CA THR A 209 18.59 3.30 -3.29
C THR A 209 17.56 2.19 -3.09
N PHE A 210 17.94 1.14 -2.36
CA PHE A 210 17.03 0.06 -1.99
C PHE A 210 15.83 0.58 -1.20
N TYR A 211 16.07 1.40 -0.17
CA TYR A 211 15.00 2.03 0.61
C TYR A 211 14.04 2.88 -0.23
N LYS A 212 14.57 3.70 -1.16
CA LYS A 212 13.72 4.51 -2.05
C LYS A 212 12.80 3.64 -2.90
N LYS A 213 13.36 2.60 -3.54
CA LYS A 213 12.59 1.65 -4.37
C LYS A 213 11.52 0.94 -3.54
N TYR A 214 11.86 0.51 -2.32
CA TYR A 214 10.90 -0.10 -1.40
C TYR A 214 9.76 0.88 -1.07
N ASN A 215 10.09 2.10 -0.67
CA ASN A 215 9.11 3.10 -0.27
C ASN A 215 8.20 3.52 -1.44
N GLU A 216 8.74 3.67 -2.64
CA GLU A 216 7.96 3.93 -3.86
C GLU A 216 6.98 2.78 -4.14
N ARG A 217 7.44 1.53 -4.09
CA ARG A 217 6.58 0.36 -4.28
C ARG A 217 5.53 0.22 -3.18
N TYR A 218 5.89 0.48 -1.94
CA TYR A 218 4.94 0.43 -0.82
C TYR A 218 3.88 1.52 -0.94
N LYS A 219 4.26 2.74 -1.38
CA LYS A 219 3.29 3.80 -1.69
C LYS A 219 2.32 3.39 -2.80
N VAL A 220 2.80 2.75 -3.86
CA VAL A 220 1.95 2.22 -4.94
C VAL A 220 1.03 1.12 -4.42
N TYR A 221 1.53 0.24 -3.54
CA TYR A 221 0.73 -0.81 -2.94
C TYR A 221 -0.42 -0.24 -2.09
N VAL A 222 -0.10 0.72 -1.21
CA VAL A 222 -1.10 1.40 -0.36
C VAL A 222 -2.06 2.24 -1.20
N SER A 223 -1.57 2.88 -2.27
CA SER A 223 -2.44 3.63 -3.17
C SER A 223 -3.38 2.71 -3.95
N LYS A 224 -2.94 1.52 -4.41
CA LYS A 224 -3.82 0.53 -5.07
C LYS A 224 -5.01 0.11 -4.20
N PHE A 225 -4.82 -0.05 -2.89
CA PHE A 225 -5.93 -0.34 -1.98
C PHE A 225 -6.93 0.84 -1.91
N SER A 226 -6.40 2.07 -1.85
CA SER A 226 -7.19 3.30 -1.87
C SER A 226 -7.92 3.48 -3.21
N VAL A 227 -7.25 3.17 -4.33
CA VAL A 227 -7.77 3.19 -5.69
C VAL A 227 -8.91 2.21 -5.84
N ASN A 228 -8.72 0.93 -5.47
CA ASN A 228 -9.79 -0.07 -5.57
C ASN A 228 -11.02 0.31 -4.74
N LYS A 229 -10.80 0.90 -3.57
CA LYS A 229 -11.90 1.44 -2.76
C LYS A 229 -12.64 2.57 -3.48
N ILE A 230 -11.91 3.54 -4.04
CA ILE A 230 -12.48 4.66 -4.80
C ILE A 230 -13.22 4.15 -6.05
N LEU A 231 -12.66 3.19 -6.78
CA LEU A 231 -13.29 2.58 -7.96
C LEU A 231 -14.60 1.87 -7.59
N THR A 232 -14.62 1.17 -6.46
CA THR A 232 -15.82 0.50 -5.93
C THR A 232 -16.87 1.51 -5.48
N GLU A 233 -16.45 2.62 -4.87
CA GLU A 233 -17.33 3.71 -4.46
C GLU A 233 -17.98 4.38 -5.68
N ILE A 234 -17.20 4.72 -6.70
CA ILE A 234 -17.70 5.28 -7.97
C ILE A 234 -18.67 4.33 -8.66
N GLU A 235 -18.37 3.03 -8.69
CA GLU A 235 -19.25 2.03 -9.30
C GLU A 235 -20.57 1.88 -8.52
N SER A 236 -20.49 1.81 -7.19
CA SER A 236 -21.66 1.78 -6.31
C SER A 236 -22.54 3.02 -6.49
N ASP A 237 -21.94 4.20 -6.55
CA ASP A 237 -22.63 5.45 -6.81
C ASP A 237 -23.32 5.40 -8.17
N CYS A 238 -22.60 5.04 -9.24
CA CYS A 238 -23.16 4.92 -10.58
C CYS A 238 -24.38 3.98 -10.64
N VAL A 239 -24.28 2.80 -10.01
CA VAL A 239 -25.39 1.83 -9.92
C VAL A 239 -26.57 2.42 -9.15
N SER A 240 -26.32 3.09 -8.03
CA SER A 240 -27.37 3.78 -7.26
C SER A 240 -28.08 4.85 -8.10
N PHE A 241 -27.32 5.65 -8.85
CA PHE A 241 -27.87 6.67 -9.74
C PHE A 241 -28.71 6.07 -10.87
N LEU A 242 -28.23 5.01 -11.53
CA LEU A 242 -28.99 4.30 -12.56
C LEU A 242 -30.29 3.72 -11.99
N GLY A 243 -30.26 3.18 -10.76
CA GLY A 243 -31.44 2.74 -10.03
C GLY A 243 -32.48 3.85 -9.86
N LYS A 244 -32.06 5.01 -9.33
CA LYS A 244 -32.95 6.19 -9.15
C LYS A 244 -33.55 6.68 -10.47
N VAL A 245 -32.77 6.73 -11.55
CA VAL A 245 -33.27 7.11 -12.89
C VAL A 245 -34.32 6.11 -13.36
N GLN A 246 -34.06 4.81 -13.21
CA GLN A 246 -34.99 3.77 -13.63
C GLN A 246 -36.29 3.78 -12.81
N GLU A 247 -36.21 3.97 -11.50
CA GLU A 247 -37.39 4.16 -10.64
C GLU A 247 -38.22 5.37 -11.07
N ALA A 248 -37.58 6.50 -11.38
CA ALA A 248 -38.27 7.69 -11.86
C ALA A 248 -39.01 7.45 -13.19
N ILE A 249 -38.40 6.71 -14.13
CA ILE A 249 -39.05 6.32 -15.38
C ILE A 249 -40.24 5.40 -15.13
N MET A 250 -40.05 4.35 -14.31
CA MET A 250 -41.10 3.37 -14.01
C MET A 250 -42.30 4.04 -13.35
N ALA A 251 -42.06 4.92 -12.38
CA ALA A 251 -43.10 5.71 -11.73
C ALA A 251 -43.91 6.56 -12.73
N GLN A 252 -43.26 7.11 -13.77
CA GLN A 252 -43.95 7.88 -14.80
C GLN A 252 -44.69 7.01 -15.81
N GLN A 253 -44.12 5.87 -16.22
CA GLN A 253 -44.80 4.92 -17.09
C GLN A 253 -46.11 4.43 -16.44
N THR A 254 -46.08 4.07 -15.16
CA THR A 254 -47.28 3.65 -14.43
C THR A 254 -48.35 4.75 -14.42
N LYS A 255 -47.97 6.01 -14.15
CA LYS A 255 -48.90 7.16 -14.16
C LYS A 255 -49.46 7.45 -15.55
N ALA A 256 -48.61 7.37 -16.57
CA ALA A 256 -49.02 7.60 -17.95
C ALA A 256 -49.93 6.48 -18.50
N PHE A 257 -49.76 5.22 -18.06
CA PHE A 257 -50.69 4.13 -18.41
C PHE A 257 -52.03 4.23 -17.66
N ALA A 258 -52.03 4.79 -16.45
CA ALA A 258 -53.26 5.02 -15.70
C ALA A 258 -54.21 6.01 -16.40
N VAL A 259 -53.67 6.97 -17.16
CA VAL A 259 -54.48 8.02 -17.83
C VAL A 259 -55.35 7.46 -18.96
N PRO A 260 -54.83 6.70 -19.95
CA PRO A 260 -55.66 5.97 -20.91
C PRO A 260 -56.67 5.05 -20.24
N GLY A 261 -56.28 4.36 -19.16
CA GLY A 261 -57.19 3.51 -18.38
C GLY A 261 -58.36 4.31 -17.79
N GLY A 262 -58.08 5.49 -17.23
CA GLY A 262 -59.09 6.43 -16.73
C GLY A 262 -59.99 6.97 -17.83
N ILE A 263 -59.45 7.26 -19.02
CA ILE A 263 -60.24 7.71 -20.19
C ILE A 263 -61.16 6.59 -20.68
N VAL A 264 -60.68 5.35 -20.78
CA VAL A 264 -61.49 4.19 -21.16
C VAL A 264 -62.58 3.93 -20.12
N ALA A 265 -62.27 4.03 -18.83
CA ALA A 265 -63.25 3.90 -17.75
C ALA A 265 -64.31 5.01 -17.82
N ALA A 266 -63.90 6.27 -17.99
CA ALA A 266 -64.82 7.39 -18.17
C ALA A 266 -65.71 7.17 -19.41
N GLY A 267 -65.14 6.76 -20.54
CA GLY A 267 -65.87 6.45 -21.77
C GLY A 267 -66.84 5.27 -21.65
N ALA A 268 -66.54 4.29 -20.79
CA ALA A 268 -67.44 3.18 -20.48
C ALA A 268 -68.59 3.58 -19.54
N ILE A 269 -68.36 4.54 -18.65
CA ILE A 269 -69.36 5.07 -17.70
C ILE A 269 -70.30 6.07 -18.40
N LEU A 270 -69.79 6.82 -19.37
CA LEU A 270 -70.57 7.75 -20.19
C LEU A 270 -71.48 6.97 -21.16
N LYS A 271 -72.71 6.67 -20.72
CA LYS A 271 -73.86 6.46 -21.62
C LYS A 271 -73.92 7.59 -22.66
N PRO A 272 -74.48 7.37 -23.88
CA PRO A 272 -74.34 8.30 -25.00
C PRO A 272 -74.57 9.74 -24.54
N ALA A 273 -73.50 10.52 -24.52
CA ALA A 273 -73.53 11.91 -24.08
C ALA A 273 -74.52 12.66 -24.99
N THR A 274 -75.61 13.13 -24.40
CA THR A 274 -76.73 13.75 -25.15
C THR A 274 -76.67 15.27 -25.11
N THR A 275 -75.89 15.86 -24.18
CA THR A 275 -75.83 17.31 -23.98
C THR A 275 -74.44 17.86 -24.26
N ALA A 276 -74.35 19.03 -24.90
CA ALA A 276 -73.09 19.73 -25.21
C ALA A 276 -72.18 19.92 -23.97
N TRP A 277 -72.76 20.00 -22.77
CA TRP A 277 -72.03 20.15 -21.51
C TRP A 277 -71.19 18.91 -21.15
N ASP A 278 -71.69 17.70 -21.47
CA ASP A 278 -70.98 16.45 -21.20
C ASP A 278 -69.68 16.37 -22.02
N TYR A 279 -69.74 16.79 -23.29
CA TYR A 279 -68.58 16.89 -24.18
C TYR A 279 -67.54 17.90 -23.68
N LEU A 280 -67.98 19.04 -23.14
CA LEU A 280 -67.10 20.08 -22.59
C LEU A 280 -66.36 19.58 -21.35
N VAL A 281 -67.03 18.89 -20.43
CA VAL A 281 -66.41 18.33 -19.22
C VAL A 281 -65.35 17.28 -19.57
N ILE A 282 -65.62 16.42 -20.55
CA ILE A 282 -64.64 15.43 -21.05
C ILE A 282 -63.42 16.12 -21.66
N LEU A 283 -63.65 17.16 -22.48
CA LEU A 283 -62.57 17.93 -23.11
C LEU A 283 -61.67 18.61 -22.07
N VAL A 284 -62.26 19.23 -21.05
CA VAL A 284 -61.51 19.87 -19.96
C VAL A 284 -60.71 18.83 -19.16
N GLY A 285 -61.30 17.68 -18.83
CA GLY A 285 -60.60 16.59 -18.16
C GLY A 285 -59.40 16.05 -18.96
N LEU A 286 -59.54 15.95 -20.28
CA LEU A 286 -58.47 15.57 -21.19
C LEU A 286 -57.34 16.62 -21.27
N ILE A 287 -57.68 17.91 -21.29
CA ILE A 287 -56.70 19.00 -21.28
C ILE A 287 -55.89 18.99 -19.98
N ILE A 288 -56.55 18.89 -18.83
CA ILE A 288 -55.89 18.87 -17.51
C ILE A 288 -54.99 17.64 -17.39
N SER A 289 -55.45 16.47 -17.83
CA SER A 289 -54.65 15.24 -17.80
C SER A 289 -53.42 15.31 -18.69
N THR A 290 -53.56 15.81 -19.92
CA THR A 290 -52.44 15.99 -20.86
C THR A 290 -51.42 17.01 -20.33
N TRP A 291 -51.89 18.10 -19.74
CA TRP A 291 -51.04 19.12 -19.12
C TRP A 291 -50.27 18.55 -17.92
N MET A 292 -50.94 17.80 -17.04
CA MET A 292 -50.34 17.19 -15.86
C MET A 292 -49.24 16.19 -16.23
N ILE A 293 -49.46 15.32 -17.22
CA ILE A 293 -48.43 14.39 -17.73
C ILE A 293 -47.23 15.14 -18.29
N THR A 294 -47.47 16.18 -19.10
CA THR A 294 -46.40 16.96 -19.72
C THR A 294 -45.56 17.68 -18.66
N SER A 295 -46.21 18.27 -17.66
CA SER A 295 -45.54 18.93 -16.52
C SER A 295 -44.70 17.95 -15.70
N LEU A 296 -45.26 16.76 -15.38
CA LEU A 296 -44.55 15.72 -14.63
C LEU A 296 -43.34 15.16 -15.38
N ASN A 297 -43.45 14.93 -16.70
CA ASN A 297 -42.34 14.47 -17.53
C ASN A 297 -41.21 15.49 -17.56
N ASN A 298 -41.53 16.78 -17.72
CA ASN A 298 -40.52 17.85 -17.68
C ASN A 298 -39.82 17.93 -16.32
N ASN A 299 -40.55 17.72 -15.23
CA ASN A 299 -39.96 17.72 -13.89
C ASN A 299 -39.01 16.53 -13.69
N VAL A 300 -39.37 15.34 -14.16
CA VAL A 300 -38.47 14.17 -14.12
C VAL A 300 -37.22 14.37 -14.96
N ILE A 301 -37.34 14.98 -16.14
CA ILE A 301 -36.17 15.34 -16.96
C ILE A 301 -35.25 16.29 -16.19
N SER A 302 -35.83 17.30 -15.53
CA SER A 302 -35.08 18.22 -14.67
C SER A 302 -34.38 17.50 -13.51
N HIS A 303 -35.06 16.58 -12.83
CA HIS A 303 -34.47 15.77 -11.76
C HIS A 303 -33.33 14.86 -12.25
N ILE A 304 -33.47 14.23 -13.42
CA ILE A 304 -32.42 13.41 -14.02
C ILE A 304 -31.19 14.27 -14.35
N ASN A 305 -31.38 15.49 -14.86
CA ASN A 305 -30.28 16.40 -15.16
C ASN A 305 -29.55 16.86 -13.89
N LEU A 306 -30.29 17.18 -12.81
CA LEU A 306 -29.68 17.52 -11.52
C LEU A 306 -28.88 16.37 -10.93
N LEU A 307 -29.38 15.13 -11.04
CA LEU A 307 -28.66 13.94 -10.61
C LEU A 307 -27.37 13.72 -11.42
N ALA A 308 -27.39 14.00 -12.72
CA ALA A 308 -26.20 13.92 -13.56
C ALA A 308 -25.15 14.99 -13.16
N GLU A 309 -25.58 16.21 -12.84
CA GLU A 309 -24.70 17.28 -12.37
C GLU A 309 -24.11 16.97 -10.98
N GLU A 310 -24.89 16.36 -10.09
CA GLU A 310 -24.43 15.93 -8.77
C GLU A 310 -23.38 14.82 -8.86
N PHE A 311 -23.55 13.85 -9.77
CA PHE A 311 -22.54 12.83 -10.06
C PHE A 311 -21.27 13.42 -10.68
N GLU A 312 -21.40 14.42 -11.57
CA GLU A 312 -20.23 15.12 -12.10
C GLU A 312 -19.47 15.85 -10.98
N ARG A 313 -20.19 16.47 -10.04
CA ARG A 313 -19.59 17.16 -8.89
C ARG A 313 -18.98 16.19 -7.86
N SER A 314 -19.57 15.02 -7.62
CA SER A 314 -18.99 14.02 -6.73
C SER A 314 -17.70 13.45 -7.32
N THR A 315 -17.68 13.17 -8.63
CA THR A 315 -16.50 12.66 -9.33
C THR A 315 -15.36 13.68 -9.43
N LYS A 316 -15.65 14.98 -9.51
CA LYS A 316 -14.62 16.05 -9.52
C LYS A 316 -13.71 16.07 -8.29
N LYS A 317 -14.15 15.52 -7.14
CA LYS A 317 -13.30 15.43 -5.94
C LYS A 317 -12.09 14.50 -6.13
N TYR A 318 -12.15 13.62 -7.11
CA TYR A 318 -11.11 12.63 -7.38
C TYR A 318 -10.14 13.06 -8.49
N ASP A 319 -10.44 14.14 -9.25
CA ASP A 319 -9.56 14.66 -10.31
C ASP A 319 -8.21 15.16 -9.74
N ASP A 320 -8.21 15.71 -8.52
CA ASP A 320 -7.03 16.30 -7.88
C ASP A 320 -6.19 15.29 -7.08
N ILE A 321 -6.79 14.14 -6.73
CA ILE A 321 -6.19 13.14 -5.82
C ILE A 321 -5.16 12.26 -6.55
N VAL A 322 -5.16 12.18 -7.89
CA VAL A 322 -4.38 11.15 -8.57
C VAL A 322 -3.74 11.61 -9.89
N VAL A 323 -2.60 12.28 -9.76
CA VAL A 323 -1.58 12.27 -10.82
C VAL A 323 -0.98 10.86 -10.87
N GLY A 324 -1.40 10.03 -11.85
CA GLY A 324 -0.70 8.78 -12.20
C GLY A 324 -1.48 7.45 -12.16
N VAL A 325 -2.82 7.45 -12.08
CA VAL A 325 -3.63 6.22 -12.18
C VAL A 325 -4.68 6.38 -13.28
N GLU A 326 -4.27 6.04 -14.51
CA GLU A 326 -5.11 6.09 -15.72
C GLU A 326 -6.43 5.30 -15.54
N GLU A 327 -6.40 4.20 -14.78
CA GLU A 327 -7.56 3.34 -14.51
C GLU A 327 -8.73 4.08 -13.82
N ILE A 328 -8.46 5.06 -12.94
CA ILE A 328 -9.51 5.85 -12.29
C ILE A 328 -10.17 6.80 -13.30
N GLN A 329 -9.37 7.48 -14.11
CA GLN A 329 -9.88 8.41 -15.13
C GLN A 329 -10.72 7.67 -16.17
N GLU A 330 -10.25 6.50 -16.63
CA GLU A 330 -10.99 5.65 -17.57
C GLU A 330 -12.34 5.20 -16.99
N LYS A 331 -12.37 4.75 -15.72
CA LYS A 331 -13.62 4.29 -15.09
C LYS A 331 -14.59 5.42 -14.77
N ILE A 332 -14.10 6.62 -14.44
CA ILE A 332 -14.92 7.83 -14.30
C ILE A 332 -15.56 8.17 -15.65
N GLU A 333 -14.78 8.15 -16.73
CA GLU A 333 -15.27 8.49 -18.06
C GLU A 333 -16.29 7.46 -18.57
N ASP A 334 -16.03 6.15 -18.41
CA ASP A 334 -17.00 5.10 -18.74
C ASP A 334 -18.30 5.25 -17.94
N SER A 335 -18.21 5.58 -16.65
CA SER A 335 -19.39 5.84 -15.81
C SER A 335 -20.18 7.08 -16.27
N ARG A 336 -19.49 8.16 -16.67
CA ARG A 336 -20.13 9.36 -17.26
C ARG A 336 -20.82 9.05 -18.58
N ILE A 337 -20.19 8.25 -19.44
CA ILE A 337 -20.76 7.81 -20.72
C ILE A 337 -22.02 6.97 -20.48
N LYS A 338 -21.97 6.00 -19.56
CA LYS A 338 -23.14 5.18 -19.19
C LYS A 338 -24.28 6.01 -18.63
N LEU A 339 -24.00 6.93 -17.71
CA LEU A 339 -25.01 7.80 -17.10
C LEU A 339 -25.64 8.75 -18.12
N SER A 340 -24.83 9.40 -18.96
CA SER A 340 -25.32 10.32 -19.99
C SER A 340 -26.15 9.59 -21.05
N THR A 341 -25.77 8.36 -21.43
CA THR A 341 -26.53 7.52 -22.36
C THR A 341 -27.86 7.08 -21.76
N SER A 342 -27.86 6.64 -20.49
CA SER A 342 -29.08 6.29 -19.76
C SER A 342 -30.03 7.48 -19.62
N SER A 343 -29.50 8.65 -19.26
CA SER A 343 -30.25 9.91 -19.18
C SER A 343 -30.85 10.32 -20.53
N LYS A 344 -30.07 10.28 -21.63
CA LYS A 344 -30.57 10.56 -22.98
C LYS A 344 -31.66 9.57 -23.41
N SER A 345 -31.48 8.29 -23.09
CA SER A 345 -32.48 7.24 -23.36
C SER A 345 -33.76 7.49 -22.55
N ALA A 346 -33.65 7.86 -21.27
CA ALA A 346 -34.76 8.23 -20.41
C ALA A 346 -35.54 9.43 -20.98
N ASN A 347 -34.82 10.49 -21.35
CA ASN A 347 -35.41 11.69 -21.96
C ASN A 347 -36.13 11.37 -23.28
N SER A 348 -35.55 10.52 -24.13
CA SER A 348 -36.17 10.06 -25.37
C SER A 348 -37.46 9.27 -25.11
N LYS A 349 -37.44 8.34 -24.13
CA LYS A 349 -38.63 7.56 -23.74
C LYS A 349 -39.74 8.44 -23.17
N LEU A 350 -39.40 9.40 -22.29
CA LEU A 350 -40.37 10.34 -21.71
C LEU A 350 -40.95 11.27 -22.78
N ASN A 351 -40.15 11.78 -23.72
CA ASN A 351 -40.65 12.57 -24.83
C ASN A 351 -41.53 11.76 -25.79
N GLY A 352 -41.19 10.50 -26.05
CA GLY A 352 -42.05 9.59 -26.80
C GLY A 352 -43.41 9.40 -26.13
N LEU A 353 -43.41 9.21 -24.81
CA LEU A 353 -44.64 9.09 -24.01
C LEU A 353 -45.49 10.37 -24.08
N THR A 354 -44.88 11.55 -23.95
CA THR A 354 -45.57 12.83 -24.13
C THR A 354 -46.22 12.95 -25.52
N ARG A 355 -45.50 12.56 -26.59
CA ARG A 355 -46.05 12.58 -27.96
C ARG A 355 -47.24 11.65 -28.11
N VAL A 356 -47.18 10.44 -27.54
CA VAL A 356 -48.31 9.50 -27.56
C VAL A 356 -49.52 10.07 -26.83
N CYS A 357 -49.34 10.71 -25.68
CA CYS A 357 -50.42 11.38 -24.97
C CYS A 357 -51.07 12.49 -25.81
N TRP A 358 -50.27 13.31 -26.50
CA TRP A 358 -50.78 14.34 -27.41
C TRP A 358 -51.52 13.75 -28.62
N LEU A 359 -51.06 12.63 -29.18
CA LEU A 359 -51.76 11.94 -30.26
C LEU A 359 -53.11 11.40 -29.80
N ILE A 360 -53.18 10.78 -28.62
CA ILE A 360 -54.43 10.31 -28.02
C ILE A 360 -55.37 11.51 -27.79
N PHE A 361 -54.86 12.61 -27.26
CA PHE A 361 -55.62 13.83 -27.04
C PHE A 361 -56.26 14.35 -28.34
N ILE A 362 -55.46 14.46 -29.41
CA ILE A 362 -55.95 14.91 -30.73
C ILE A 362 -57.01 13.95 -31.28
N LEU A 363 -56.75 12.63 -31.20
CA LEU A 363 -57.63 11.61 -31.76
C LEU A 363 -58.98 11.58 -31.04
N VAL A 364 -58.98 11.62 -29.71
CA VAL A 364 -60.21 11.69 -28.91
C VAL A 364 -60.95 13.00 -29.15
N SER A 365 -60.23 14.13 -29.24
CA SER A 365 -60.85 15.43 -29.54
C SER A 365 -61.52 15.45 -30.92
N LEU A 366 -60.93 14.83 -31.93
CA LEU A 366 -61.53 14.70 -33.27
C LEU A 366 -62.79 13.82 -33.26
N ILE A 367 -62.79 12.72 -32.49
CA ILE A 367 -63.97 11.86 -32.34
C ILE A 367 -65.11 12.61 -31.65
N LEU A 368 -64.81 13.35 -30.58
CA LEU A 368 -65.79 14.17 -29.88
C LEU A 368 -66.33 15.29 -30.78
N LEU A 369 -65.47 15.96 -31.56
CA LEU A 369 -65.87 16.99 -32.52
C LEU A 369 -66.79 16.44 -33.61
N LYS A 370 -66.45 15.28 -34.18
CA LYS A 370 -67.30 14.61 -35.18
C LYS A 370 -68.68 14.29 -34.61
N ARG A 371 -68.74 13.70 -33.40
CA ARG A 371 -70.01 13.39 -32.73
C ARG A 371 -70.83 14.65 -32.44
N PHE A 372 -70.18 15.72 -32.01
CA PHE A 372 -70.84 17.00 -31.75
C PHE A 372 -71.46 17.63 -33.01
N LEU A 373 -70.83 17.46 -34.17
CA LEU A 373 -71.35 17.94 -35.47
C LEU A 373 -72.47 17.05 -36.05
N GLU A 374 -72.56 15.79 -35.62
CA GLU A 374 -73.59 14.83 -36.06
C GLU A 374 -74.87 14.85 -35.21
N THR A 375 -74.80 15.39 -33.97
CA THR A 375 -75.95 15.82 -33.14
C THR A 375 -76.43 17.20 -33.51
#